data_AF-A0A8W8L0L9-F1
#
_entry.id   AF-A0A8W8L0L9-F1
#
_cell.length_a   1.000
_cell.length_b   1.000
_cell.length_c   1.000
_cell.angle_alpha   90.00
_cell.angle_beta   90.00
_cell.angle_gamma   90.00
#
_symmetry.space_group_name_H-M   'P 1'
#
loop_
_entity.id
_entity.type
_entity.pdbx_description
1 polymer ?
#
loop_
_entity_poly.entity_id
_entity_poly.type
_entity_poly.pdbx_seq_one_letter_code
_entity_poly.pdbx_strand_id
1 'polypeptide(L)'
;LLAADEARKNHEEADKRSRDIDGEITTLTSYLNTDYGKDKEYAILRDNCYEYTDREYTYKLCPFATASQRPKAGGHETNLGRWGRWENDYKVQVYDHGQNCWNGPDRSVKVHLTCGPEHQLTNAYEPSRCEYAFDFITPCACNQPPQPQDKDPHDEL
;
A
#
# COMPACT_ATOMS: atom_id res chain seq x y z
N LEU A 1 3.48 49.51 -8.88
CA LEU A 1 2.44 48.51 -9.16
C LEU A 1 3.05 47.27 -9.81
N LEU A 2 3.63 47.38 -11.01
CA LEU A 2 4.32 46.25 -11.69
C LEU A 2 5.33 45.49 -10.82
N ALA A 3 6.23 46.19 -10.11
CA ALA A 3 7.22 45.53 -9.24
C ALA A 3 6.58 44.78 -8.05
N ALA A 4 5.42 45.23 -7.57
CA ALA A 4 4.70 44.55 -6.50
C ALA A 4 3.96 43.31 -7.02
N ASP A 5 3.42 43.37 -8.24
CA ASP A 5 2.78 42.23 -8.90
C ASP A 5 3.80 41.14 -9.26
N GLU A 6 4.98 41.53 -9.76
CA GLU A 6 6.08 40.61 -10.04
C GLU A 6 6.62 39.95 -8.77
N ALA A 7 6.80 40.71 -7.68
CA ALA A 7 7.20 40.16 -6.39
C ALA A 7 6.19 39.15 -5.84
N ARG A 8 4.88 39.41 -5.98
CA ARG A 8 3.82 38.46 -5.59
C ARG A 8 3.87 37.18 -6.40
N LYS A 9 3.97 37.30 -7.73
CA LYS A 9 4.07 36.14 -8.62
C LYS A 9 5.28 35.26 -8.28
N ASN A 10 6.45 35.88 -8.08
CA ASN A 10 7.67 35.15 -7.73
C ASN A 10 7.54 34.44 -6.36
N HIS A 11 6.88 35.07 -5.39
CA HIS A 11 6.58 34.45 -4.10
C HIS A 11 5.64 33.26 -4.24
N GLU A 12 4.53 33.39 -4.98
CA GLU A 12 3.59 32.29 -5.21
C GLU A 12 4.24 31.09 -5.92
N GLU A 13 5.11 31.35 -6.91
CA GLU A 13 5.87 30.31 -7.59
C GLU A 13 6.92 29.64 -6.68
N ALA A 14 7.60 30.40 -5.82
CA ALA A 14 8.52 29.85 -4.83
C ALA A 14 7.79 29.02 -3.77
N ASP A 15 6.68 29.53 -3.23
CA ASP A 15 5.83 28.84 -2.26
C ASP A 15 5.29 27.52 -2.81
N LYS A 16 4.79 27.53 -4.05
CA LYS A 16 4.30 26.33 -4.72
C LYS A 16 5.39 25.28 -4.82
N ARG A 17 6.59 25.67 -5.29
CA ARG A 17 7.74 24.76 -5.39
C ARG A 17 8.15 24.19 -4.04
N SER A 18 8.13 25.01 -2.97
CA SER A 18 8.43 24.52 -1.62
C SER A 18 7.43 23.44 -1.20
N ARG A 19 6.13 23.70 -1.37
CA ARG A 19 5.08 22.72 -1.01
C ARG A 19 5.20 21.43 -1.81
N ASP A 20 5.53 21.53 -3.10
CA ASP A 20 5.72 20.36 -3.96
C ASP A 20 6.90 19.51 -3.46
N ILE A 21 8.05 20.14 -3.17
CA ILE A 21 9.25 19.47 -2.62
C ILE A 21 8.95 18.85 -1.25
N ASP A 22 8.26 19.56 -0.36
CA ASP A 22 7.88 19.05 0.96
C ASP A 22 6.98 17.80 0.85
N GLY A 23 6.10 17.78 -0.15
CA GLY A 23 5.28 16.61 -0.50
C GLY A 23 6.11 15.42 -0.98
N GLU A 24 7.11 15.65 -1.83
CA GLU A 24 8.05 14.62 -2.28
C GLU A 24 8.87 14.05 -1.12
N ILE A 25 9.40 14.92 -0.25
CA ILE A 25 10.15 14.53 0.95
C ILE A 25 9.27 13.63 1.83
N THR A 26 8.02 14.02 2.06
CA THR A 26 7.08 13.23 2.86
C THR A 26 6.86 11.84 2.23
N THR A 27 6.71 11.78 0.92
CA THR A 27 6.47 10.54 0.16
C THR A 27 7.68 9.60 0.21
N LEU A 28 8.88 10.13 -0.01
CA LEU A 28 10.15 9.40 0.06
C LEU A 28 10.47 8.93 1.48
N THR A 29 10.22 9.79 2.48
CA THR A 29 10.39 9.43 3.88
C THR A 29 9.45 8.29 4.27
N SER A 30 8.19 8.34 3.83
CA SER A 30 7.25 7.22 4.00
C SER A 30 7.74 5.94 3.32
N TYR A 31 8.34 6.04 2.13
CA TYR A 31 8.97 4.90 1.46
C TYR A 31 10.09 4.28 2.30
N LEU A 32 11.06 5.08 2.73
CA LEU A 32 12.21 4.58 3.46
C LEU A 32 11.84 3.97 4.81
N ASN A 33 10.77 4.45 5.43
CA ASN A 33 10.31 4.01 6.76
C ASN A 33 9.29 2.86 6.72
N THR A 34 8.79 2.48 5.54
CA THR A 34 7.83 1.37 5.45
C THR A 34 8.57 0.03 5.54
N ASP A 35 8.05 -0.86 6.38
CA ASP A 35 8.54 -2.24 6.48
C ASP A 35 8.08 -3.06 5.26
N TYR A 36 9.02 -3.38 4.37
CA TYR A 36 8.78 -4.13 3.13
C TYR A 36 9.18 -5.61 3.22
N GLY A 37 9.30 -6.17 4.42
CA GLY A 37 9.89 -7.49 4.61
C GLY A 37 11.34 -7.40 5.07
N LYS A 38 11.89 -8.54 5.49
CA LYS A 38 13.24 -8.64 6.09
C LYS A 38 14.31 -8.16 5.11
N ASP A 39 14.14 -8.49 3.83
CA ASP A 39 15.05 -8.16 2.74
C ASP A 39 14.41 -7.15 1.76
N LYS A 40 13.32 -6.48 2.18
CA LYS A 40 12.50 -5.57 1.37
C LYS A 40 11.87 -6.24 0.14
N GLU A 41 11.68 -7.56 0.21
CA GLU A 41 11.18 -8.41 -0.87
C GLU A 41 9.77 -8.01 -1.35
N TYR A 42 8.98 -7.36 -0.52
CA TYR A 42 7.64 -6.88 -0.87
C TYR A 42 7.63 -5.44 -1.44
N ALA A 43 8.76 -4.74 -1.50
CA ALA A 43 8.82 -3.34 -1.96
C ALA A 43 8.28 -3.15 -3.38
N ILE A 44 8.41 -4.18 -4.23
CA ILE A 44 7.89 -4.18 -5.60
C ILE A 44 6.36 -4.09 -5.66
N LEU A 45 5.65 -4.51 -4.60
CA LEU A 45 4.19 -4.43 -4.55
C LEU A 45 3.69 -3.01 -4.29
N ARG A 46 4.55 -2.13 -3.76
CA ARG A 46 4.21 -0.72 -3.56
C ARG A 46 3.87 -0.08 -4.90
N ASP A 47 2.91 0.85 -4.87
CA ASP A 47 2.45 1.63 -6.03
C ASP A 47 1.76 0.80 -7.13
N ASN A 48 1.55 -0.49 -6.88
CA ASN A 48 0.72 -1.38 -7.70
C ASN A 48 -0.62 -1.64 -6.99
N CYS A 49 -1.68 -1.84 -7.76
CA CYS A 49 -3.01 -2.16 -7.24
C CYS A 49 -3.59 -3.38 -7.96
N TYR A 50 -4.29 -4.22 -7.22
CA TYR A 50 -4.86 -5.47 -7.68
C TYR A 50 -6.34 -5.50 -7.35
N GLU A 51 -7.16 -5.94 -8.31
CA GLU A 51 -8.60 -5.98 -8.15
C GLU A 51 -9.13 -7.42 -8.19
N TYR A 52 -10.16 -7.67 -7.39
CA TYR A 52 -10.97 -8.88 -7.41
C TYR A 52 -12.43 -8.48 -7.44
N THR A 53 -13.20 -9.11 -8.32
CA THR A 53 -14.62 -8.78 -8.49
C THR A 53 -15.46 -10.02 -8.23
N ASP A 54 -16.38 -9.92 -7.28
CA ASP A 54 -17.38 -10.95 -7.02
C ASP A 54 -18.71 -10.65 -7.73
N ARG A 55 -19.83 -11.09 -7.16
CA ARG A 55 -21.17 -10.84 -7.70
C ARG A 55 -21.59 -9.38 -7.57
N GLU A 56 -21.27 -8.72 -6.47
CA GLU A 56 -21.82 -7.40 -6.08
C GLU A 56 -20.77 -6.29 -6.07
N TYR A 57 -19.54 -6.60 -5.69
CA TYR A 57 -18.48 -5.63 -5.47
C TYR A 57 -17.21 -5.93 -6.27
N THR A 58 -16.49 -4.86 -6.58
CA THR A 58 -15.08 -4.92 -6.95
C THR A 58 -14.26 -4.43 -5.77
N TYR A 59 -13.39 -5.28 -5.26
CA TYR A 59 -12.43 -4.97 -4.22
C TYR A 59 -11.10 -4.61 -4.86
N LYS A 60 -10.41 -3.64 -4.27
CA LYS A 60 -9.10 -3.18 -4.71
C LYS A 60 -8.16 -3.19 -3.52
N LEU A 61 -7.00 -3.78 -3.72
CA LEU A 61 -5.87 -3.76 -2.79
C LEU A 61 -4.71 -3.03 -3.44
N CYS A 62 -4.23 -1.96 -2.82
CA CYS A 62 -2.96 -1.33 -3.14
C CYS A 62 -1.99 -1.59 -1.98
N PRO A 63 -1.11 -2.60 -2.08
CA PRO A 63 -0.22 -2.97 -0.98
C PRO A 63 0.56 -1.77 -0.43
N PHE A 64 0.64 -1.68 0.90
CA PHE A 64 1.28 -0.57 1.63
C PHE A 64 0.60 0.80 1.51
N ALA A 65 -0.59 0.87 0.89
CA ALA A 65 -1.37 2.10 0.78
C ALA A 65 -2.77 1.91 1.37
N THR A 66 -3.71 1.35 0.60
CA THR A 66 -5.12 1.27 0.99
C THR A 66 -5.81 0.03 0.44
N ALA A 67 -6.91 -0.35 1.09
CA ALA A 67 -7.87 -1.32 0.58
C ALA A 67 -9.24 -0.63 0.43
N SER A 68 -10.00 -1.00 -0.60
CA SER A 68 -11.31 -0.41 -0.87
C SER A 68 -12.27 -1.39 -1.54
N GLN A 69 -13.56 -1.06 -1.50
CA GLN A 69 -14.60 -1.72 -2.28
C GLN A 69 -15.43 -0.70 -3.06
N ARG A 70 -15.94 -1.10 -4.22
CA ARG A 70 -16.91 -0.33 -5.00
C ARG A 70 -18.03 -1.25 -5.51
N PRO A 71 -19.31 -0.84 -5.43
CA PRO A 71 -20.41 -1.62 -6.01
C PRO A 71 -20.29 -1.70 -7.54
N LYS A 72 -20.58 -2.86 -8.11
CA LYS A 72 -20.56 -3.04 -9.58
C LYS A 72 -21.70 -2.30 -10.29
N ALA A 73 -22.83 -2.13 -9.61
CA ALA A 73 -24.00 -1.41 -10.14
C ALA A 73 -23.79 0.11 -10.22
N GLY A 74 -22.60 0.61 -9.87
CA GLY A 74 -22.32 2.03 -9.70
C GLY A 74 -22.55 2.48 -8.25
N GLY A 75 -21.83 3.51 -7.85
CA GLY A 75 -21.82 4.02 -6.49
C GLY A 75 -20.45 4.55 -6.08
N HIS A 76 -20.35 5.02 -4.84
CA HIS A 76 -19.11 5.53 -4.29
C HIS A 76 -18.17 4.39 -3.84
N GLU A 77 -16.88 4.58 -4.09
CA GLU A 77 -15.84 3.73 -3.53
C GLU A 77 -15.76 3.94 -2.01
N THR A 78 -15.81 2.85 -1.25
CA THR A 78 -15.71 2.84 0.21
C THR A 78 -14.30 2.43 0.60
N ASN A 79 -13.63 3.25 1.40
CA ASN A 79 -12.33 2.88 1.96
C ASN A 79 -12.52 1.82 3.06
N LEU A 80 -11.85 0.68 2.91
CA LEU A 80 -11.89 -0.42 3.88
C LEU A 80 -10.75 -0.37 4.88
N GLY A 81 -9.70 0.40 4.60
CA GLY A 81 -8.60 0.61 5.51
C GLY A 81 -7.38 1.22 4.83
N ARG A 82 -6.42 1.63 5.64
CA ARG A 82 -5.09 2.10 5.25
C ARG A 82 -4.05 1.16 5.83
N TRP A 83 -2.97 0.94 5.08
CA TRP A 83 -1.86 0.11 5.53
C TRP A 83 -1.40 0.53 6.94
N GLY A 84 -1.29 -0.45 7.82
CA GLY A 84 -0.85 -0.26 9.20
C GLY A 84 0.42 -1.04 9.53
N ARG A 85 0.34 -2.37 9.47
CA ARG A 85 1.41 -3.25 9.98
C ARG A 85 1.37 -4.66 9.38
N TRP A 86 2.46 -5.36 9.56
CA TRP A 86 2.54 -6.81 9.38
C TRP A 86 2.08 -7.58 10.62
N GLU A 87 1.52 -8.76 10.40
CA GLU A 87 1.24 -9.81 11.39
C GLU A 87 1.76 -11.17 10.88
N ASN A 88 1.95 -12.11 11.80
CA ASN A 88 2.30 -13.51 11.50
C ASN A 88 3.56 -13.70 10.63
N ASP A 89 4.66 -13.00 10.96
CA ASP A 89 5.95 -13.09 10.24
C ASP A 89 5.79 -12.84 8.73
N TYR A 90 5.29 -11.66 8.37
CA TYR A 90 5.06 -11.21 6.99
C TYR A 90 4.00 -12.00 6.19
N LYS A 91 3.18 -12.82 6.86
CA LYS A 91 2.09 -13.57 6.20
C LYS A 91 0.78 -12.80 6.12
N VAL A 92 0.61 -11.75 6.91
CA VAL A 92 -0.62 -10.96 6.94
C VAL A 92 -0.31 -9.47 6.94
N GLN A 93 -0.87 -8.74 5.98
CA GLN A 93 -0.92 -7.28 6.04
C GLN A 93 -2.23 -6.81 6.68
N VAL A 94 -2.15 -5.85 7.60
CA VAL A 94 -3.32 -5.28 8.27
C VAL A 94 -3.58 -3.86 7.79
N TYR A 95 -4.83 -3.61 7.41
CA TYR A 95 -5.34 -2.32 6.97
C TYR A 95 -6.45 -1.89 7.92
N ASP A 96 -6.26 -0.78 8.63
CA ASP A 96 -7.17 -0.30 9.66
C ASP A 96 -7.65 1.14 9.34
N HIS A 97 -8.52 1.69 10.18
CA HIS A 97 -9.02 3.07 10.07
C HIS A 97 -9.71 3.35 8.73
N GLY A 98 -10.49 2.38 8.24
CA GLY A 98 -11.35 2.54 7.09
C GLY A 98 -12.54 3.45 7.38
N GLN A 99 -13.42 3.60 6.38
CA GLN A 99 -14.63 4.40 6.54
C GLN A 99 -15.50 3.86 7.68
N ASN A 100 -16.02 4.75 8.52
CA ASN A 100 -16.87 4.40 9.66
C ASN A 100 -18.08 3.55 9.24
N CYS A 101 -18.37 2.54 10.05
CA CYS A 101 -19.45 1.60 9.84
C CYS A 101 -20.57 1.82 10.86
N TRP A 102 -21.81 1.95 10.40
CA TRP A 102 -22.94 2.10 11.30
C TRP A 102 -23.12 0.85 12.16
N ASN A 103 -23.10 1.01 13.49
CA ASN A 103 -23.14 -0.08 14.46
C ASN A 103 -22.04 -1.13 14.26
N GLY A 104 -20.84 -0.70 13.88
CA GLY A 104 -19.66 -1.54 13.77
C GLY A 104 -18.38 -0.75 14.08
N PRO A 105 -17.22 -1.42 14.13
CA PRO A 105 -15.94 -0.71 14.18
C PRO A 105 -15.71 0.06 12.88
N ASP A 106 -14.69 0.92 12.87
CA ASP A 106 -14.17 1.41 11.60
C ASP A 106 -13.75 0.23 10.73
N ARG A 107 -14.02 0.33 9.42
CA ARG A 107 -13.73 -0.78 8.52
C ARG A 107 -12.25 -1.15 8.58
N SER A 108 -11.98 -2.44 8.48
CA SER A 108 -10.62 -2.98 8.47
C SER A 108 -10.50 -4.17 7.54
N VAL A 109 -9.30 -4.44 7.04
CA VAL A 109 -8.98 -5.58 6.17
C VAL A 109 -7.74 -6.30 6.66
N LYS A 110 -7.82 -7.62 6.78
CA LYS A 110 -6.64 -8.49 6.86
C LYS A 110 -6.38 -9.12 5.50
N VAL A 111 -5.20 -8.86 4.94
CA VAL A 111 -4.77 -9.44 3.68
C VAL A 111 -3.84 -10.60 3.99
N HIS A 112 -4.23 -11.80 3.61
CA HIS A 112 -3.48 -13.03 3.78
C HIS A 112 -2.61 -13.27 2.54
N LEU A 113 -1.29 -13.35 2.74
CA LEU A 113 -0.34 -13.54 1.66
C LEU A 113 -0.01 -15.02 1.50
N THR A 114 -0.10 -15.51 0.28
CA THR A 114 0.27 -16.89 -0.08
C THR A 114 1.30 -16.89 -1.21
N CYS A 115 2.30 -17.78 -1.11
CA CYS A 115 3.28 -17.99 -2.17
C CYS A 115 2.60 -18.47 -3.46
N GLY A 116 2.94 -17.85 -4.58
CA GLY A 116 2.53 -18.29 -5.91
C GLY A 116 3.21 -17.49 -7.01
N PRO A 117 2.96 -17.80 -8.28
CA PRO A 117 3.75 -17.29 -9.41
C PRO A 117 3.40 -15.86 -9.83
N GLU A 118 2.25 -15.33 -9.42
CA GLU A 118 1.72 -14.04 -9.87
C GLU A 118 1.30 -13.18 -8.69
N HIS A 119 1.31 -11.86 -8.87
CA HIS A 119 0.75 -10.91 -7.93
C HIS A 119 -0.75 -10.77 -8.21
N GLN A 120 -1.60 -11.36 -7.36
CA GLN A 120 -3.03 -11.41 -7.64
C GLN A 120 -3.88 -11.40 -6.37
N LEU A 121 -4.88 -10.52 -6.34
CA LEU A 121 -5.98 -10.59 -5.38
C LEU A 121 -6.96 -11.67 -5.86
N THR A 122 -7.02 -12.79 -5.14
CA THR A 122 -7.79 -13.98 -5.57
C THR A 122 -9.14 -14.10 -4.89
N ASN A 123 -9.31 -13.46 -3.72
CA ASN A 123 -10.55 -13.55 -2.96
C ASN A 123 -10.70 -12.34 -2.03
N ALA A 124 -11.95 -12.02 -1.70
CA ALA A 124 -12.32 -11.01 -0.73
C ALA A 124 -13.66 -11.40 -0.09
N TYR A 125 -13.75 -11.33 1.23
CA TYR A 125 -14.95 -11.66 1.98
C TYR A 125 -15.05 -10.90 3.31
N GLU A 126 -16.24 -10.83 3.88
CA GLU A 126 -16.55 -10.13 5.14
C GLU A 126 -16.86 -11.15 6.25
N PRO A 127 -15.85 -11.66 6.98
CA PRO A 127 -16.07 -12.65 8.06
C PRO A 127 -16.90 -12.11 9.23
N SER A 128 -16.85 -10.81 9.48
CA SER A 128 -17.65 -10.11 10.50
C SER A 128 -18.01 -8.73 9.98
N ARG A 129 -19.06 -8.11 10.52
CA ARG A 129 -19.54 -6.81 10.05
C ARG A 129 -18.41 -5.79 10.03
N CYS A 130 -18.13 -5.24 8.86
CA CYS A 130 -17.12 -4.22 8.59
C CYS A 130 -15.67 -4.67 8.84
N GLU A 131 -15.44 -5.97 9.05
CA GLU A 131 -14.13 -6.59 9.08
C GLU A 131 -14.01 -7.50 7.86
N TYR A 132 -13.02 -7.23 7.01
CA TYR A 132 -12.82 -7.92 5.74
C TYR A 132 -11.55 -8.78 5.78
N ALA A 133 -11.54 -9.81 4.96
CA ALA A 133 -10.37 -10.65 4.72
C ALA A 133 -10.17 -10.82 3.21
N PHE A 134 -8.93 -10.59 2.76
CA PHE A 134 -8.51 -10.72 1.37
C PHE A 134 -7.46 -11.82 1.27
N ASP A 135 -7.52 -12.62 0.20
CA ASP A 135 -6.46 -13.58 -0.13
C ASP A 135 -5.64 -13.04 -1.30
N PHE A 136 -4.33 -12.88 -1.10
CA PHE A 136 -3.41 -12.31 -2.07
C PHE A 136 -2.27 -13.28 -2.35
N ILE A 137 -2.13 -13.68 -3.62
CA ILE A 137 -1.02 -14.50 -4.09
C ILE A 137 0.13 -13.59 -4.51
N THR A 138 1.36 -13.93 -4.15
CA THR A 138 2.55 -13.21 -4.59
C THR A 138 3.82 -14.08 -4.53
N PRO A 139 4.72 -13.97 -5.53
CA PRO A 139 6.07 -14.55 -5.46
C PRO A 139 6.88 -14.09 -4.25
N CYS A 140 6.62 -12.87 -3.74
CA CYS A 140 7.32 -12.31 -2.58
C CYS A 140 7.10 -13.13 -1.31
N ALA A 141 5.98 -13.87 -1.21
CA ALA A 141 5.67 -14.72 -0.07
C ALA A 141 6.30 -16.12 -0.15
N CYS A 142 7.02 -16.41 -1.23
CA CYS A 142 7.79 -17.64 -1.36
C CYS A 142 9.13 -17.49 -0.62
N ASN A 143 9.47 -18.45 0.24
CA ASN A 143 10.80 -18.48 0.87
C ASN A 143 11.87 -18.43 -0.24
N GLN A 144 12.73 -17.42 -0.22
CA GLN A 144 13.94 -17.51 -1.03
C GLN A 144 14.77 -18.70 -0.53
N PRO A 145 15.27 -19.58 -1.42
CA PRO A 145 16.35 -20.47 -1.01
C PRO A 145 17.50 -19.60 -0.49
N PRO A 146 18.24 -20.05 0.55
CA PRO A 146 19.36 -19.27 1.08
C PRO A 146 20.32 -18.95 -0.06
N GLN A 147 20.51 -17.65 -0.33
CA GLN A 147 21.51 -17.18 -1.28
C GLN A 147 22.88 -17.64 -0.76
N PRO A 148 23.71 -18.32 -1.58
CA PRO A 148 25.09 -18.58 -1.20
C PRO A 148 25.77 -17.22 -0.98
N GLN A 149 26.33 -17.05 0.22
CA GLN A 149 27.08 -15.86 0.61
C GLN A 149 28.29 -15.73 -0.31
N ASP A 150 28.27 -14.76 -1.24
CA ASP A 150 29.45 -14.39 -2.00
C ASP A 150 30.51 -13.88 -1.02
N LYS A 151 31.51 -14.72 -0.77
CA LYS A 151 32.73 -14.31 -0.08
C LYS A 151 33.45 -13.33 -0.99
N ASP A 152 33.46 -12.08 -0.56
CA ASP A 152 34.26 -10.99 -1.13
C ASP A 152 35.73 -11.45 -1.31
N PRO A 153 36.27 -11.54 -2.54
CA PRO A 153 37.68 -11.75 -2.76
C PRO A 153 38.23 -10.50 -3.45
N HIS A 154 38.37 -9.42 -2.70
CA HIS A 154 39.24 -8.33 -3.13
C HIS A 154 40.30 -8.05 -2.05
N ASP A 155 41.16 -9.05 -1.86
CA ASP A 155 42.49 -8.88 -1.27
C ASP A 155 43.55 -9.22 -2.34
N GLU A 156 44.49 -8.28 -2.48
CA GLU A 156 45.81 -8.35 -3.12
C GLU A 156 45.94 -8.41 -4.66
N LEU A 157 46.49 -7.33 -5.22
CA LEU A 157 47.78 -7.31 -5.95
C LEU A 157 48.35 -5.88 -6.06
#